data_AF-A0A069IIR2-F1
#
_entry.id   AF-A0A069IIR2-F1
#
_cell.length_a   1.000
_cell.length_b   1.000
_cell.length_c   1.000
_cell.angle_alpha   90.00
_cell.angle_beta   90.00
_cell.angle_gamma   90.00
#
_symmetry.space_group_name_H-M   'P 1'
#
loop_
_entity.id
_entity.type
_entity.pdbx_description
1 polymer ?
#
loop_
_entity_poly.entity_id
_entity_poly.type
_entity_poly.pdbx_seq_one_letter_code
_entity_poly.pdbx_strand_id
1 'polypeptide(L)'
;MTNNPLLADPRPWCIGRLVMDRPARSGLSYEKYEYWGDDIEIARDVSPGTFQHKVDSRESELRANKRTISIPLTDEMMEKGDNGLHKSDVPWLEQAVSPTPNSRLLIFKAKVKEDYPFTAEGYVLAGSTMLTLKSDVQRSSGIQKFTQLTTDEYQNITYRDDWTVPTERGFCIPGALIG
;
A
#
# COMPACT_ATOMS: atom_id res chain seq x y z
N MET A 1 43.67 -21.36 1.13
CA MET A 1 42.32 -21.50 0.55
C MET A 1 41.87 -20.12 0.12
N THR A 2 41.70 -19.89 -1.17
CA THR A 2 41.13 -18.66 -1.72
C THR A 2 39.66 -18.60 -1.28
N ASN A 3 39.33 -17.68 -0.36
CA ASN A 3 37.95 -17.41 0.02
C ASN A 3 37.19 -17.01 -1.25
N ASN A 4 36.26 -17.86 -1.69
CA ASN A 4 35.38 -17.50 -2.80
C ASN A 4 34.55 -16.29 -2.32
N PRO A 5 34.70 -15.10 -2.93
CA PRO A 5 33.98 -13.91 -2.49
C PRO A 5 32.45 -14.06 -2.62
N LEU A 6 31.97 -15.04 -3.40
CA LEU A 6 30.55 -15.39 -3.51
C LEU A 6 30.02 -16.24 -2.34
N LEU A 7 30.91 -16.81 -1.51
CA LEU A 7 30.56 -17.67 -0.36
C LEU A 7 31.22 -17.20 0.95
N ALA A 8 31.95 -16.08 0.91
CA ALA A 8 32.59 -15.52 2.09
C ALA A 8 31.57 -14.72 2.91
N ASP A 9 31.59 -14.92 4.23
CA ASP A 9 30.74 -14.21 5.20
C ASP A 9 29.22 -14.40 4.94
N PRO A 10 28.71 -15.65 4.93
CA PRO A 10 27.29 -15.89 4.82
C PRO A 10 26.57 -15.37 6.06
N ARG A 11 25.49 -14.62 5.84
CA ARG A 11 24.56 -14.20 6.89
C ARG A 11 23.15 -14.70 6.57
N PRO A 12 22.41 -15.18 7.58
CA PRO A 12 21.04 -15.58 7.38
C PRO A 12 20.21 -14.35 7.04
N TRP A 13 19.35 -14.50 6.04
CA TRP A 13 18.49 -13.45 5.53
C TRP A 13 17.07 -14.00 5.38
N CYS A 14 16.11 -13.22 5.86
CA CYS A 14 14.70 -13.57 5.85
C CYS A 14 13.96 -12.88 4.70
N ILE A 15 13.21 -13.65 3.92
CA ILE A 15 12.36 -13.16 2.83
C ILE A 15 11.03 -13.91 2.82
N GLY A 16 9.93 -13.16 2.93
CA GLY A 16 8.61 -13.73 3.13
C GLY A 16 8.61 -14.65 4.36
N ARG A 17 8.42 -15.95 4.16
CA ARG A 17 8.48 -16.95 5.25
C ARG A 17 9.69 -17.88 5.18
N LEU A 18 10.67 -17.54 4.36
CA LEU A 18 11.86 -18.35 4.13
C LEU A 18 13.08 -17.67 4.74
N VAL A 19 14.04 -18.50 5.16
CA VAL A 19 15.36 -18.07 5.62
C VAL A 19 16.39 -18.76 4.73
N MET A 20 17.34 -17.98 4.23
CA MET A 20 18.47 -18.50 3.47
C MET A 20 19.72 -17.69 3.77
N ASP A 21 20.88 -18.31 3.64
CA ASP A 21 22.15 -17.60 3.77
C ASP A 21 22.50 -16.88 2.46
N ARG A 22 23.01 -15.65 2.59
CA ARG A 22 23.60 -14.90 1.49
C ARG A 22 24.86 -14.16 1.94
N PRO A 23 25.79 -13.80 1.04
CA PRO A 23 26.96 -12.99 1.41
C PRO A 23 26.54 -11.66 2.05
N ALA A 24 27.18 -11.27 3.16
CA ALA A 24 26.84 -10.04 3.90
C ALA A 24 26.86 -8.76 3.04
N ARG A 25 27.65 -8.76 1.96
CA ARG A 25 27.83 -7.61 1.06
C ARG A 25 27.02 -7.71 -0.24
N SER A 26 26.19 -8.73 -0.41
CA SER A 26 25.34 -8.83 -1.60
C SER A 26 24.14 -7.88 -1.51
N GLY A 27 23.90 -7.13 -2.58
CA GLY A 27 22.63 -6.44 -2.79
C GLY A 27 21.61 -7.35 -3.47
N LEU A 28 20.33 -7.05 -3.26
CA LEU A 28 19.22 -7.62 -4.02
C LEU A 28 18.50 -6.49 -4.75
N SER A 29 17.87 -6.84 -5.86
CA SER A 29 17.16 -5.92 -6.73
C SER A 29 16.01 -6.64 -7.40
N TYR A 30 15.00 -5.89 -7.82
CA TYR A 30 13.79 -6.41 -8.46
C TYR A 30 12.93 -7.31 -7.57
N GLU A 31 13.05 -7.16 -6.25
CA GLU A 31 12.13 -7.82 -5.33
C GLU A 31 10.72 -7.23 -5.48
N LYS A 32 9.74 -8.11 -5.66
CA LYS A 32 8.32 -7.77 -5.55
C LYS A 32 7.76 -8.47 -4.33
N TYR A 33 7.04 -7.73 -3.50
CA TYR A 33 6.36 -8.26 -2.33
C TYR A 33 4.86 -8.08 -2.50
N GLU A 34 4.14 -9.17 -2.24
CA GLU A 34 2.68 -9.19 -2.22
C GLU A 34 2.26 -9.93 -0.95
N TYR A 35 1.36 -9.33 -0.17
CA TYR A 35 0.83 -9.94 1.04
C TYR A 35 -0.70 -9.82 1.02
N TRP A 36 -1.39 -10.94 1.15
CA TRP A 36 -2.86 -10.98 1.09
C TRP A 36 -3.50 -10.36 -0.17
N GLY A 37 -2.76 -10.32 -1.28
CA GLY A 37 -3.22 -9.72 -2.53
C GLY A 37 -2.88 -8.23 -2.66
N ASP A 38 -2.26 -7.63 -1.63
CA ASP A 38 -1.81 -6.25 -1.65
C ASP A 38 -0.40 -6.19 -2.24
N ASP A 39 -0.23 -5.37 -3.29
CA ASP A 39 1.08 -5.03 -3.81
C ASP A 39 1.79 -4.08 -2.83
N ILE A 40 3.02 -4.42 -2.42
CA ILE A 40 3.79 -3.65 -1.44
C ILE A 40 4.94 -2.93 -2.14
N GLU A 41 4.90 -1.60 -2.09
CA GLU A 41 6.01 -0.73 -2.42
C GLU A 41 6.76 -0.34 -1.14
N ILE A 42 8.11 -0.37 -1.20
CA ILE A 42 8.97 -0.14 -0.04
C ILE A 42 9.87 1.06 -0.30
N ALA A 43 9.82 2.04 0.60
CA ALA A 43 10.73 3.17 0.63
C ALA A 43 11.54 3.18 1.93
N ARG A 44 12.86 3.24 1.82
CA ARG A 44 13.80 3.28 2.96
C ARG A 44 14.14 4.72 3.34
N ASP A 45 14.70 4.89 4.52
CA ASP A 45 15.23 6.17 5.03
C ASP A 45 14.19 7.31 5.03
N VAL A 46 12.94 6.95 5.26
CA VAL A 46 11.81 7.89 5.32
C VAL A 46 11.70 8.46 6.73
N SER A 47 11.81 9.79 6.84
CA SER A 47 11.58 10.48 8.11
C SER A 47 10.07 10.53 8.44
N PRO A 48 9.69 10.62 9.72
CA PRO A 48 8.28 10.78 10.11
C PRO A 48 7.60 11.99 9.45
N GLY A 49 8.31 13.11 9.29
CA GLY A 49 7.79 14.29 8.61
C GLY A 49 7.53 14.07 7.11
N THR A 50 8.44 13.35 6.43
CA THR A 50 8.27 12.95 5.03
C THR A 50 7.08 12.01 4.85
N PHE A 51 6.94 11.04 5.76
CA PHE A 51 5.79 10.13 5.79
C PHE A 51 4.47 10.91 5.94
N GLN A 52 4.37 11.76 6.97
CA GLN A 52 3.17 12.53 7.25
C GLN A 52 2.79 13.43 6.07
N HIS A 53 3.76 14.16 5.51
CA HIS A 53 3.53 15.01 4.35
C HIS A 53 3.01 14.24 3.14
N LYS A 54 3.57 13.05 2.86
CA LYS A 54 3.12 12.21 1.73
C LYS A 54 1.66 11.77 1.92
N VAL A 55 1.34 11.27 3.12
CA VAL A 55 0.00 10.82 3.47
C VAL A 55 -1.01 11.96 3.40
N ASP A 56 -0.69 13.12 4.00
CA ASP A 56 -1.58 14.28 4.03
C ASP A 56 -1.83 14.86 2.63
N SER A 57 -0.78 14.90 1.81
CA SER A 57 -0.89 15.35 0.41
C SER A 57 -1.83 14.44 -0.38
N ARG A 58 -1.67 13.12 -0.23
CA ARG A 58 -2.53 12.14 -0.90
C ARG A 58 -3.97 12.24 -0.43
N GLU A 59 -4.20 12.28 0.87
CA GLU A 59 -5.55 12.40 1.42
C GLU A 59 -6.23 13.70 0.97
N SER A 60 -5.50 14.81 0.99
CA SER A 60 -6.01 16.11 0.51
C SER A 60 -6.40 16.07 -0.96
N GLU A 61 -5.59 15.43 -1.81
CA GLU A 61 -5.92 15.19 -3.22
C GLU A 61 -7.23 14.41 -3.37
N LEU A 62 -7.39 13.30 -2.63
CA LEU A 62 -8.58 12.45 -2.70
C LEU A 62 -9.84 13.15 -2.17
N ARG A 63 -9.69 14.07 -1.23
CA ARG A 63 -10.79 14.91 -0.70
C ARG A 63 -11.20 16.02 -1.68
N ALA A 64 -10.22 16.62 -2.37
CA ALA A 64 -10.45 17.72 -3.29
C ALA A 64 -11.08 17.26 -4.62
N ASN A 65 -10.66 16.10 -5.12
CA ASN A 65 -11.16 15.56 -6.38
C ASN A 65 -12.58 14.99 -6.25
N LYS A 66 -13.34 15.10 -7.34
CA LYS A 66 -14.74 14.70 -7.42
C LYS A 66 -14.93 13.52 -8.37
N ARG A 67 -15.83 12.60 -8.01
CA ARG A 67 -16.12 11.42 -8.84
C ARG A 67 -16.74 11.83 -10.16
N THR A 68 -16.43 11.08 -11.21
CA THR A 68 -17.08 11.23 -12.51
C THR A 68 -18.30 10.31 -12.60
N ILE A 69 -19.42 10.85 -13.06
CA ILE A 69 -20.61 10.10 -13.45
C ILE A 69 -20.71 10.10 -14.97
N SER A 70 -21.05 8.93 -15.53
CA SER A 70 -21.39 8.82 -16.95
C SER A 70 -22.90 8.71 -17.06
N ILE A 71 -23.52 9.61 -17.81
CA ILE A 71 -24.96 9.57 -18.09
C ILE A 71 -25.19 9.19 -19.56
N PRO A 72 -26.28 8.47 -19.87
CA PRO A 72 -26.62 8.17 -21.27
C PRO A 72 -26.75 9.46 -22.07
N LEU A 73 -26.08 9.52 -23.22
CA LEU A 73 -26.18 10.64 -24.15
C LEU A 73 -27.57 10.67 -24.79
N THR A 74 -28.21 11.84 -24.79
CA THR A 74 -29.40 12.11 -25.60
C THR A 74 -29.01 12.81 -26.90
N ASP A 75 -29.87 12.75 -27.93
CA ASP A 75 -29.65 13.44 -29.20
C ASP A 75 -29.38 14.94 -29.00
N GLU A 76 -30.13 15.57 -28.10
CA GLU A 76 -29.95 16.99 -27.72
C GLU A 76 -28.59 17.27 -27.07
N MET A 77 -28.08 16.36 -26.23
CA MET A 77 -26.76 16.48 -25.62
C MET A 77 -25.65 16.37 -26.66
N MET A 78 -25.80 15.45 -27.62
CA MET A 78 -24.84 15.27 -28.70
C MET A 78 -24.78 16.49 -29.62
N GLU A 79 -25.93 17.09 -29.96
CA GLU A 79 -26.00 18.34 -30.73
C GLU A 79 -25.29 19.52 -30.04
N LYS A 80 -25.27 19.53 -28.71
CA LYS A 80 -24.58 20.54 -27.88
C LYS A 80 -23.11 20.22 -27.61
N GLY A 81 -22.58 19.12 -28.15
CA GLY A 81 -21.18 18.72 -27.98
C GLY A 81 -20.83 18.15 -26.61
N ASP A 82 -21.82 17.65 -25.85
CA ASP A 82 -21.60 16.97 -24.58
C ASP A 82 -20.94 15.59 -24.79
N ASN A 83 -20.13 15.15 -23.84
CA ASN A 83 -19.45 13.85 -23.84
C ASN A 83 -20.04 12.85 -22.84
N GLY A 84 -21.10 13.23 -22.11
CA GLY A 84 -21.81 12.40 -21.15
C GLY A 84 -21.01 12.12 -19.86
N LEU A 85 -19.91 12.83 -19.62
CA LEU A 85 -19.07 12.72 -18.42
C LEU A 85 -19.18 13.99 -17.58
N HIS A 86 -19.77 13.85 -16.39
CA HIS A 86 -19.96 14.96 -15.48
C HIS A 86 -19.28 14.71 -14.14
N LYS A 87 -18.89 15.78 -13.45
CA LYS A 87 -18.43 15.69 -12.07
C LYS A 87 -19.63 15.60 -11.14
N SER A 88 -19.58 14.68 -10.18
CA SER A 88 -20.51 14.61 -9.06
C SER A 88 -20.02 15.46 -7.89
N ASP A 89 -20.86 15.66 -6.87
CA ASP A 89 -20.42 16.34 -5.64
C ASP A 89 -19.66 15.40 -4.67
N VAL A 90 -19.63 14.10 -4.96
CA VAL A 90 -19.00 13.08 -4.13
C VAL A 90 -17.47 13.12 -4.31
N PRO A 91 -16.68 13.27 -3.24
CA PRO A 91 -15.23 13.17 -3.31
C PRO A 91 -14.74 11.80 -3.78
N TRP A 92 -13.49 11.71 -4.25
CA TRP A 92 -12.88 10.41 -4.51
C TRP A 92 -12.76 9.60 -3.22
N LEU A 93 -12.30 10.23 -2.15
CA LEU A 93 -12.16 9.61 -0.85
C LEU A 93 -13.52 9.09 -0.33
N GLU A 94 -13.58 7.79 -0.06
CA GLU A 94 -14.72 7.13 0.58
C GLU A 94 -14.48 7.03 2.09
N GLN A 95 -13.30 6.55 2.48
CA GLN A 95 -12.95 6.33 3.88
C GLN A 95 -11.46 6.59 4.11
N ALA A 96 -11.14 7.13 5.30
CA ALA A 96 -9.78 7.24 5.79
C ALA A 96 -9.72 6.78 7.24
N VAL A 97 -8.79 5.88 7.57
CA VAL A 97 -8.62 5.30 8.91
C VAL A 97 -7.14 5.29 9.28
N SER A 98 -6.83 5.52 10.55
CA SER A 98 -5.47 5.42 11.08
C SER A 98 -5.41 4.32 12.14
N PRO A 99 -5.05 3.07 11.76
CA PRO A 99 -4.89 1.96 12.70
C PRO A 99 -3.90 2.24 13.83
N THR A 100 -2.86 3.01 13.53
CA THR A 100 -1.81 3.49 14.45
C THR A 100 -1.43 4.93 14.10
N PRO A 101 -0.68 5.66 14.97
CA PRO A 101 -0.17 6.99 14.64
C PRO A 101 0.75 7.04 13.41
N ASN A 102 1.36 5.90 13.07
CA ASN A 102 2.30 5.74 11.97
C ASN A 102 1.68 4.97 10.79
N SER A 103 0.36 4.93 10.71
CA SER A 103 -0.34 4.30 9.59
C SER A 103 -1.58 5.05 9.15
N ARG A 104 -1.89 4.92 7.86
CA ARG A 104 -3.09 5.47 7.24
C ARG A 104 -3.59 4.55 6.16
N LEU A 105 -4.87 4.21 6.22
CA LEU A 105 -5.59 3.54 5.14
C LEU A 105 -6.51 4.55 4.46
N LEU A 106 -6.42 4.65 3.13
CA LEU A 106 -7.29 5.48 2.29
C LEU A 106 -8.04 4.58 1.31
N ILE A 107 -9.37 4.58 1.37
CA ILE A 107 -10.23 3.87 0.42
C ILE A 107 -10.93 4.92 -0.43
N PHE A 108 -10.85 4.78 -1.75
CA PHE A 108 -11.32 5.80 -2.67
C PHE A 108 -11.74 5.22 -4.02
N LYS A 109 -12.42 6.05 -4.80
CA LYS A 109 -12.90 5.67 -6.13
C LYS A 109 -13.09 6.90 -7.01
N ALA A 110 -12.65 6.82 -8.27
CA ALA A 110 -12.72 7.95 -9.20
C ALA A 110 -14.07 8.07 -9.94
N LYS A 111 -14.86 7.00 -10.01
CA LYS A 111 -16.14 6.93 -10.75
C LYS A 111 -17.30 6.57 -9.83
N VAL A 112 -18.49 7.12 -10.07
CA VAL A 112 -19.68 6.87 -9.23
C VAL A 112 -20.22 5.45 -9.40
N LYS A 113 -20.17 4.88 -10.60
CA LYS A 113 -20.86 3.61 -10.95
C LYS A 113 -20.58 2.49 -9.94
N GLU A 114 -21.65 1.92 -9.40
CA GLU A 114 -21.66 0.99 -8.27
C GLU A 114 -20.72 -0.21 -8.44
N ASP A 115 -20.67 -0.81 -9.63
CA ASP A 115 -19.88 -2.03 -9.91
C ASP A 115 -18.36 -1.83 -9.99
N TYR A 116 -17.85 -0.60 -10.09
CA TYR A 116 -16.40 -0.41 -10.09
C TYR A 116 -15.82 -0.71 -8.70
N PRO A 117 -14.67 -1.40 -8.59
CA PRO A 117 -14.00 -1.58 -7.31
C PRO A 117 -13.59 -0.23 -6.73
N PHE A 118 -13.46 -0.19 -5.40
CA PHE A 118 -12.71 0.87 -4.75
C PHE A 118 -11.24 0.50 -4.76
N THR A 119 -10.38 1.51 -4.83
CA THR A 119 -8.96 1.33 -4.59
C THR A 119 -8.68 1.60 -3.13
N ALA A 120 -7.92 0.72 -2.49
CA ALA A 120 -7.33 0.95 -1.18
C ALA A 120 -5.84 1.23 -1.36
N GLU A 121 -5.39 2.30 -0.72
CA GLU A 121 -3.98 2.66 -0.63
C GLU A 121 -3.68 2.89 0.85
N GLY A 122 -2.82 2.06 1.41
CA GLY A 122 -2.41 2.19 2.80
C GLY A 122 -0.92 2.43 2.95
N TYR A 123 -0.60 3.13 4.02
CA TYR A 123 0.73 3.60 4.34
C TYR A 123 1.07 3.18 5.76
N VAL A 124 2.24 2.58 5.94
CA VAL A 124 2.74 2.20 7.27
C VAL A 124 4.21 2.56 7.39
N LEU A 125 4.58 3.28 8.45
CA LEU A 125 5.97 3.60 8.77
C LEU A 125 6.48 2.69 9.89
N ALA A 126 7.31 1.71 9.51
CA ALA A 126 8.01 0.79 10.40
C ALA A 126 9.47 1.26 10.58
N GLY A 127 9.76 1.94 11.69
CA GLY A 127 11.06 2.59 11.89
C GLY A 127 11.26 3.71 10.86
N SER A 128 12.26 3.58 9.98
CA SER A 128 12.48 4.47 8.83
C SER A 128 12.04 3.87 7.49
N THR A 129 11.35 2.73 7.52
CA THR A 129 10.85 2.06 6.31
C THR A 129 9.36 2.35 6.14
N MET A 130 9.00 3.00 5.03
CA MET A 130 7.61 3.21 4.66
C MET A 130 7.17 2.12 3.68
N LEU A 131 6.06 1.47 4.03
CA LEU A 131 5.34 0.57 3.16
C LEU A 131 4.16 1.31 2.53
N THR A 132 3.95 1.12 1.24
CA THR A 132 2.71 1.51 0.56
C THR A 132 2.05 0.24 0.04
N LEU A 133 0.91 -0.12 0.61
CA LEU A 133 0.13 -1.30 0.27
C LEU A 133 -1.04 -0.89 -0.63
N LYS A 134 -1.21 -1.56 -1.76
CA LYS A 134 -2.23 -1.24 -2.77
C LYS A 134 -3.10 -2.44 -3.05
N SER A 135 -4.42 -2.25 -3.01
CA SER A 135 -5.39 -3.31 -3.27
C SER A 135 -6.70 -2.78 -3.85
N ASP A 136 -7.52 -3.70 -4.34
CA ASP A 136 -8.88 -3.41 -4.79
C ASP A 136 -9.91 -3.98 -3.81
N VAL A 137 -10.84 -3.14 -3.37
CA VAL A 137 -11.99 -3.54 -2.56
C VAL A 137 -13.18 -3.77 -3.48
N GLN A 138 -13.52 -5.04 -3.63
CA GLN A 138 -14.63 -5.50 -4.47
C GLN A 138 -15.97 -5.12 -3.79
N ARG A 139 -16.56 -4.01 -4.25
CA ARG A 139 -17.86 -3.43 -3.82
C ARG A 139 -17.83 -2.69 -2.47
N SER A 140 -18.84 -1.82 -2.28
CA SER A 140 -19.02 -1.01 -1.06
C SER A 140 -19.29 -1.87 0.18
N SER A 141 -20.02 -2.98 0.05
CA SER A 141 -20.28 -3.92 1.15
C SER A 141 -19.01 -4.57 1.70
N GLY A 142 -17.93 -4.60 0.92
CA GLY A 142 -16.63 -5.13 1.33
C GLY A 142 -15.80 -4.16 2.18
N ILE A 143 -16.12 -2.86 2.15
CA ILE A 143 -15.29 -1.80 2.77
C ILE A 143 -15.11 -2.03 4.26
N GLN A 144 -16.20 -2.28 5.00
CA GLN A 144 -16.10 -2.43 6.46
C GLN A 144 -15.21 -3.62 6.85
N LYS A 145 -15.40 -4.77 6.19
CA LYS A 145 -14.61 -5.99 6.46
C LYS A 145 -13.15 -5.79 6.06
N PHE A 146 -12.90 -5.17 4.91
CA PHE A 146 -11.55 -4.85 4.44
C PHE A 146 -10.85 -3.93 5.44
N THR A 147 -11.48 -2.80 5.81
CA THR A 147 -10.95 -1.86 6.80
C THR A 147 -10.61 -2.54 8.12
N GLN A 148 -11.44 -3.46 8.61
CA GLN A 148 -11.16 -4.20 9.84
C GLN A 148 -9.91 -5.09 9.70
N LEU A 149 -9.85 -5.92 8.67
CA LEU A 149 -8.71 -6.82 8.43
C LEU A 149 -7.40 -6.04 8.24
N THR A 150 -7.43 -4.96 7.47
CA THR A 150 -6.28 -4.11 7.22
C THR A 150 -5.85 -3.34 8.48
N THR A 151 -6.81 -2.96 9.34
CA THR A 151 -6.48 -2.34 10.64
C THR A 151 -5.71 -3.32 11.51
N ASP A 152 -6.19 -4.56 11.63
CA ASP A 152 -5.51 -5.61 12.38
C ASP A 152 -4.12 -5.88 11.80
N GLU A 153 -4.00 -5.96 10.47
CA GLU A 153 -2.71 -6.13 9.80
C GLU A 153 -1.73 -5.00 10.13
N TYR A 154 -2.12 -3.74 9.96
CA TYR A 154 -1.23 -2.58 10.11
C TYR A 154 -0.75 -2.40 11.55
N GLN A 155 -1.53 -2.87 12.53
CA GLN A 155 -1.12 -2.91 13.93
C GLN A 155 -0.02 -3.94 14.21
N ASN A 156 0.08 -4.98 13.37
CA ASN A 156 1.09 -6.05 13.47
C ASN A 156 2.25 -5.88 12.47
N ILE A 157 2.37 -4.70 11.84
CA ILE A 157 3.55 -4.37 11.05
C ILE A 157 4.58 -3.70 11.95
N THR A 158 5.73 -4.34 12.12
CA THR A 158 6.81 -3.87 13.00
C THR A 158 8.10 -3.67 12.24
N TYR A 159 8.99 -2.84 12.79
CA TYR A 159 10.33 -2.67 12.25
C TYR A 159 11.16 -3.94 12.47
N ARG A 160 11.92 -4.33 11.45
CA ARG A 160 12.88 -5.42 11.52
C ARG A 160 14.12 -5.06 10.71
N ASP A 161 15.30 -5.18 11.32
CA ASP A 161 16.56 -5.08 10.59
C ASP A 161 16.68 -6.21 9.56
N ASP A 162 17.14 -5.89 8.34
CA ASP A 162 17.18 -6.83 7.21
C ASP A 162 17.93 -8.14 7.52
N TRP A 163 18.93 -8.10 8.40
CA TRP A 163 19.76 -9.24 8.78
C TRP A 163 19.31 -9.95 10.05
N THR A 164 18.20 -9.51 10.64
CA THR A 164 17.58 -10.18 11.79
C THR A 164 16.58 -11.21 11.29
N VAL A 165 16.79 -12.47 11.66
CA VAL A 165 15.77 -13.53 11.47
C VAL A 165 14.80 -13.44 12.65
N PRO A 166 13.49 -13.22 12.40
CA PRO A 166 12.52 -13.12 13.48
C PRO A 166 12.33 -14.49 14.15
N THR A 167 12.16 -14.49 15.47
CA THR A 167 11.75 -15.67 16.24
C THR A 167 10.23 -15.80 16.30
N GLU A 168 9.52 -14.69 16.13
CA GLU A 168 8.08 -14.63 16.01
C GLU A 168 7.61 -14.98 14.59
N ARG A 169 6.32 -15.31 14.46
CA ARG A 169 5.73 -15.64 13.17
C ARG A 169 5.51 -14.36 12.39
N GLY A 170 5.88 -14.34 11.12
CA GLY A 170 5.57 -13.22 10.25
C GLY A 170 6.10 -13.42 8.85
N PHE A 171 5.91 -12.40 8.04
CA PHE A 171 6.33 -12.29 6.65
C PHE A 171 7.37 -11.17 6.55
N CYS A 172 8.63 -11.57 6.36
CA CYS A 172 9.76 -10.68 6.26
C CYS A 172 9.77 -9.93 4.94
N ILE A 173 9.79 -8.61 5.04
CA ILE A 173 10.09 -7.72 3.94
C ILE A 173 11.26 -6.81 4.34
N PRO A 174 11.90 -6.14 3.38
CA PRO A 174 12.94 -5.16 3.69
C PRO A 174 12.48 -4.14 4.72
N GLY A 175 13.20 -4.04 5.84
CA GLY A 175 12.95 -3.09 6.92
C GLY A 175 11.74 -3.37 7.83
N ALA A 176 10.98 -4.44 7.59
CA ALA A 176 9.78 -4.74 8.37
C ALA A 176 9.46 -6.24 8.49
N LEU A 177 8.52 -6.53 9.38
CA LEU A 177 7.86 -7.82 9.56
C LEU A 177 6.34 -7.60 9.56
N ILE A 178 5.61 -8.40 8.78
CA ILE A 178 4.14 -8.42 8.78
C ILE A 178 3.66 -9.72 9.42
N GLY A 179 2.98 -9.66 10.56
CA GLY A 179 2.30 -10.84 11.12
C GLY A 179 2.37 -10.97 12.63
#